data_AF-A0A1N5S2P6-F1
#
_entry.id   AF-A0A1N5S2P6-F1
#
_cell.length_a   1.000
_cell.length_b   1.000
_cell.length_c   1.000
_cell.angle_alpha   90.00
_cell.angle_beta   90.00
_cell.angle_gamma   90.00
#
_symmetry.space_group_name_H-M   'P 1'
#
loop_
_entity.id
_entity.type
_entity.pdbx_description
1 polymer ?
#
loop_
_entity_poly.entity_id
_entity_poly.type
_entity_poly.pdbx_seq_one_letter_code
_entity_poly.pdbx_strand_id
1 'polypeptide(L)' 'MIVMENKNPLLDAQQVSLISLKKGFSSKFPTSPLNQILISEPDYVTITELLAKSQTWFSILENKRRNGNE' A
#
# COMPACT_ATOMS: atom_id res chain seq x y z
N MET A 1 14.96 -10.35 27.07
CA MET A 1 15.30 -9.41 25.98
C MET A 1 13.99 -8.79 25.53
N ILE A 2 13.66 -7.60 26.03
CA ILE A 2 12.43 -6.91 25.62
C ILE A 2 12.79 -6.13 24.36
N VAL A 3 12.32 -6.59 23.21
CA VAL A 3 12.34 -5.79 21.98
C VAL A 3 11.32 -4.69 22.23
N MET A 4 11.81 -3.52 22.66
CA MET A 4 10.99 -2.30 22.64
C MET A 4 10.75 -1.97 21.17
N GLU A 5 9.62 -2.41 20.63
CA GLU A 5 9.11 -1.89 19.37
C GLU A 5 9.02 -0.37 19.54
N ASN A 6 9.85 0.35 18.81
CA ASN A 6 9.90 1.81 18.83
C ASN A 6 8.68 2.33 18.03
N LYS A 7 7.47 2.08 18.54
CA LYS A 7 6.23 2.62 17.99
C LYS A 7 6.23 4.08 18.34
N ASN A 8 6.42 4.95 17.34
CA ASN A 8 6.25 6.37 17.53
C ASN A 8 4.74 6.64 17.57
N PRO A 9 4.14 6.84 18.76
CA PRO A 9 2.67 6.86 18.92
C PRO A 9 2.01 8.01 18.14
N LEU A 10 2.80 9.01 17.74
CA LEU A 10 2.35 10.13 16.93
C LEU A 10 2.05 9.73 15.47
N LEU A 11 2.75 8.72 14.93
CA LEU A 11 2.55 8.24 13.56
C LEU A 11 1.32 7.35 13.43
N ASP A 12 0.97 6.63 14.50
CA ASP A 12 -0.23 5.80 14.54
C ASP A 12 -1.52 6.63 14.74
N ALA A 13 -1.40 7.84 15.28
CA ALA A 13 -2.53 8.77 15.40
C ALA A 13 -2.86 9.50 14.09
N GLN A 14 -1.90 9.62 13.17
CA GLN A 14 -2.08 10.37 11.94
C GLN A 14 -2.57 9.45 10.81
N GLN A 15 -3.80 9.69 10.36
CA GLN A 15 -4.39 8.98 9.23
C GLN A 15 -4.04 9.67 7.89
N VAL A 16 -3.77 8.85 6.89
CA VAL A 16 -3.52 9.24 5.50
C VAL A 16 -4.65 8.71 4.63
N SER A 17 -5.18 9.55 3.75
CA SER A 17 -6.21 9.12 2.80
C SER A 17 -5.59 8.44 1.59
N LEU A 18 -6.16 7.28 1.20
CA LEU A 18 -5.81 6.54 -0.01
C LEU A 18 -6.75 6.84 -1.18
N ILE A 19 -7.81 7.64 -1.00
CA ILE A 19 -8.86 7.84 -1.99
C ILE A 19 -8.30 8.34 -3.33
N SER A 20 -7.42 9.35 -3.30
CA SER A 20 -6.80 9.90 -4.52
C SER A 20 -5.87 8.89 -5.20
N LEU A 21 -5.14 8.09 -4.42
CA LEU A 21 -4.29 7.01 -4.94
C LEU A 21 -5.14 5.96 -5.64
N LYS A 22 -6.20 5.47 -4.99
CA LYS A 22 -7.11 4.47 -5.54
C LYS A 22 -7.74 4.97 -6.84
N LYS A 23 -8.38 6.15 -6.81
CA LYS A 23 -9.01 6.75 -8.00
C LYS A 23 -8.02 6.92 -9.15
N GLY A 24 -6.86 7.50 -8.87
CA GLY A 24 -5.82 7.75 -9.87
C GLY A 24 -5.26 6.46 -10.47
N PHE A 25 -5.06 5.43 -9.64
CA PHE A 25 -4.55 4.14 -10.09
C PHE A 25 -5.61 3.35 -10.86
N SER A 26 -6.84 3.24 -10.35
CA SER A 26 -7.94 2.53 -11.01
C SER A 26 -8.29 3.12 -12.37
N SER A 27 -8.22 4.45 -12.51
CA SER A 27 -8.46 5.11 -13.79
C SER A 27 -7.40 4.78 -14.84
N LYS A 28 -6.15 4.55 -14.45
CA LYS A 28 -5.03 4.29 -15.37
C LYS A 28 -4.79 2.81 -15.61
N PHE A 29 -5.04 1.97 -14.61
CA PHE A 29 -4.69 0.55 -14.61
C PHE A 29 -5.84 -0.34 -14.10
N PRO A 30 -7.04 -0.28 -14.70
CA PRO A 30 -8.24 -0.94 -14.18
C PRO A 30 -8.11 -2.46 -14.07
N THR A 31 -7.35 -3.09 -14.98
CA THR A 31 -7.16 -4.56 -15.04
C THR A 31 -5.92 -5.04 -14.26
N SER A 32 -5.18 -4.15 -13.61
CA SER A 32 -3.98 -4.55 -12.87
C SER A 32 -4.35 -5.37 -11.63
N PRO A 33 -3.64 -6.47 -11.32
CA PRO A 33 -3.82 -7.19 -10.06
C PRO A 33 -3.65 -6.27 -8.84
N LEU A 34 -2.75 -5.29 -8.91
CA LEU A 34 -2.58 -4.29 -7.86
C LEU A 34 -3.82 -3.40 -7.69
N ASN A 35 -4.57 -3.15 -8.77
CA ASN A 35 -5.79 -2.34 -8.68
C ASN A 35 -6.84 -3.04 -7.79
N GLN A 36 -7.02 -4.36 -7.94
CA GLN A 36 -7.94 -5.12 -7.10
C GLN A 36 -7.55 -5.05 -5.62
N ILE A 37 -6.25 -5.11 -5.34
CA ILE A 37 -5.72 -4.97 -3.97
C ILE A 37 -6.00 -3.57 -3.45
N LEU A 38 -5.62 -2.52 -4.19
CA LEU A 38 -5.82 -1.13 -3.77
C LEU A 38 -7.30 -0.78 -3.52
N ILE A 39 -8.24 -1.32 -4.30
CA ILE A 39 -9.67 -1.08 -4.09
C ILE A 39 -10.17 -1.76 -2.80
N SER A 40 -9.60 -2.91 -2.44
CA SER A 40 -9.95 -3.65 -1.22
C SER A 40 -9.43 -3.04 0.07
N GLU A 41 -8.45 -2.13 -0.01
CA GLU A 41 -7.90 -1.43 1.15
C GLU A 41 -8.92 -0.46 1.75
N PRO A 42 -8.83 -0.09 3.04
CA PRO A 42 -9.62 1.01 3.61
C PRO A 42 -9.23 2.36 2.98
N ASP A 43 -10.11 3.35 3.04
CA ASP A 43 -9.87 4.69 2.46
C ASP A 43 -8.90 5.55 3.28
N TYR A 44 -8.70 5.18 4.55
CA TYR A 44 -7.82 5.84 5.49
C TYR A 44 -7.00 4.78 6.22
N VAL A 45 -5.70 5.01 6.33
CA VAL A 45 -4.74 4.14 7.01
C VAL A 45 -3.80 4.99 7.85
N THR A 46 -3.19 4.42 8.89
CA THR A 46 -2.09 5.10 9.59
C THR A 46 -0.84 5.16 8.71
N ILE A 47 0.12 6.00 9.08
CA ILE A 47 1.41 6.05 8.39
C ILE A 47 2.13 4.70 8.46
N THR A 48 2.07 4.03 9.60
CA THR A 48 2.68 2.71 9.81
C THR A 48 2.05 1.66 8.89
N GLU A 49 0.72 1.64 8.80
CA GLU A 49 -0.02 0.75 7.89
C GLU A 49 0.29 1.03 6.43
N LEU A 50 0.37 2.31 6.05
CA LEU A 50 0.73 2.72 4.69
C LEU A 50 2.11 2.18 4.29
N LEU A 51 3.12 2.34 5.17
CA LEU A 51 4.47 1.83 4.92
C LEU A 51 4.48 0.31 4.76
N ALA A 52 3.84 -0.42 5.67
CA ALA A 52 3.76 -1.88 5.61
C ALA A 52 3.06 -2.37 4.33
N LYS A 53 1.93 -1.74 3.96
CA LYS A 53 1.19 -2.08 2.74
C LYS A 53 1.96 -1.74 1.47
N SER A 54 2.65 -0.59 1.44
CA SER A 54 3.43 -0.16 0.29
C SER A 54 4.51 -1.18 -0.10
N GLN A 55 5.15 -1.80 0.90
CA GLN A 55 6.15 -2.84 0.67
C GLN A 55 5.56 -4.02 -0.10
N THR A 56 4.34 -4.45 0.26
CA THR A 56 3.60 -5.49 -0.44
C THR A 56 3.25 -5.07 -1.86
N TRP A 57 2.75 -3.84 -2.04
CA TRP A 57 2.41 -3.28 -3.36
C TRP A 57 3.61 -3.24 -4.30
N PHE A 58 4.79 -2.85 -3.82
CA PHE A 58 6.03 -2.84 -4.61
C PHE A 58 6.44 -4.26 -5.02
N SER A 59 6.35 -5.25 -4.14
CA SER A 59 6.66 -6.65 -4.49
C SER A 59 5.74 -7.18 -5.60
N ILE A 60 4.46 -6.81 -5.60
CA ILE A 60 3.51 -7.19 -6.65
C ILE A 60 3.90 -6.56 -8.00
N LEU A 61 4.25 -5.27 -7.99
CA LEU A 61 4.71 -4.57 -9.19
C LEU A 61 6.00 -5.17 -9.75
N GLU A 62 6.93 -5.52 -8.88
CA GLU A 62 8.21 -6.10 -9.29
C GLU A 62 8.04 -7.50 -9.87
N ASN A 63 7.18 -8.33 -9.29
CA ASN A 63 6.85 -9.65 -9.84
C ASN A 63 6.21 -9.53 -11.23
N LYS A 64 5.33 -8.54 -11.45
CA LYS A 64 4.77 -8.26 -12.77
C LYS A 64 5.84 -7.83 -13.77
N ARG A 65 6.81 -7.00 -13.35
CA ARG A 65 7.93 -6.58 -14.19
C ARG A 65 8.83 -7.77 -14.58
N ARG A 66 9.08 -8.69 -13.64
CA ARG A 66 9.92 -9.88 -13.88
C ARG A 66 9.24 -10.89 -14.81
N ASN A 67 7.92 -11.08 -14.67
CA ASN A 67 7.17 -12.09 -15.42
C ASN A 67 6.60 -11.57 -16.76
N GLY A 68 6.68 -10.27 -17.03
CA GLY A 68 6.20 -9.65 -18.29
C GLY A 68 7.29 -9.46 -19.36
N ASN A 69 8.46 -10.04 -19.17
CA ASN A 69 9.60 -10.02 -20.10
C ASN A 69 9.75 -11.35 -20.89
N GLU A 70 8.65 -12.10 -21.06
CA GLU A 70 8.54 -13.24 -21.98
C GLU A 70 7.68 -12.87 -23.20
#